data_AF-A0A0C1FH45-F1
#
_entry.id   AF-A0A0C1FH45-F1
#
_cell.length_a   1.000
_cell.length_b   1.000
_cell.length_c   1.000
_cell.angle_alpha   90.00
_cell.angle_beta   90.00
_cell.angle_gamma   90.00
#
_symmetry.space_group_name_H-M   'P 1'
#
loop_
_entity.id
_entity.type
_entity.pdbx_description
1 polymer ?
#
loop_
_entity_poly.entity_id
_entity_poly.type
_entity_poly.pdbx_seq_one_letter_code
_entity_poly.pdbx_strand_id
1 'polypeptide(L)'
;MKILLKASIIILNIKQMKLFLTILVLFLGYSNLNAQQIPDSLKFRAQQFFYQRLLHIDSSKARRVALLQVDHKDRVKDVYGRFDLNTQGKAKILSDLDSTRLSKLAQILDPKELNILKKIGSN
;
A
#
# COMPACT_ATOMS: atom_id res chain seq x y z
N MET A 1 45.26 13.72 -3.29
CA MET A 1 43.86 14.00 -3.68
C MET A 1 42.92 12.78 -3.54
N LYS A 2 43.03 11.96 -2.48
CA LYS A 2 42.16 10.76 -2.25
C LYS A 2 41.44 10.76 -0.89
N ILE A 3 41.82 11.65 0.03
CA ILE A 3 41.31 11.71 1.40
C ILE A 3 39.98 12.48 1.47
N LEU A 4 39.86 13.57 0.69
CA LEU A 4 38.66 14.41 0.61
C LEU A 4 37.43 13.67 0.05
N LEU A 5 37.64 12.73 -0.90
CA LEU A 5 36.55 11.94 -1.47
C LEU A 5 35.97 10.93 -0.46
N LYS A 6 36.85 10.29 0.33
CA LYS A 6 36.44 9.34 1.38
C LYS A 6 35.67 10.04 2.49
N ALA A 7 36.12 11.22 2.92
CA ALA A 7 35.41 12.02 3.92
C ALA A 7 34.00 12.42 3.46
N SER A 8 33.85 12.78 2.19
CA SER A 8 32.55 13.16 1.61
C SER A 8 31.54 12.01 1.59
N ILE A 9 31.99 10.79 1.27
CA ILE A 9 31.15 9.57 1.28
C ILE A 9 30.73 9.20 2.71
N ILE A 10 31.64 9.34 3.68
CA ILE A 10 31.34 9.08 5.09
C ILE A 10 30.30 10.10 5.61
N ILE A 11 30.45 11.37 5.28
CA ILE A 11 29.48 12.42 5.66
C ILE A 11 28.11 12.17 5.01
N LEU A 12 28.07 11.72 3.76
CA LEU A 12 26.82 11.39 3.06
C LEU A 12 26.12 10.18 3.72
N ASN A 13 26.87 9.14 4.04
CA ASN A 13 26.35 7.96 4.75
C ASN A 13 25.85 8.30 6.15
N ILE A 14 26.57 9.14 6.90
CA ILE A 14 26.13 9.59 8.24
C ILE A 14 24.83 10.41 8.13
N LYS A 15 24.68 11.28 7.11
CA LYS A 15 23.44 12.02 6.88
C LYS A 15 22.27 11.10 6.54
N GLN A 16 22.47 10.11 5.66
CA GLN A 16 21.42 9.13 5.33
C GLN A 16 21.08 8.23 6.52
N MET A 17 22.07 7.82 7.32
CA MET A 17 21.85 6.99 8.50
C MET A 17 21.11 7.78 9.60
N LYS A 18 21.40 9.07 9.76
CA LYS A 18 20.62 9.96 10.64
C LYS A 18 19.18 10.13 10.14
N LEU A 19 18.97 10.27 8.83
CA LEU A 19 17.63 10.35 8.24
C LEU A 19 16.84 9.05 8.49
N PHE A 20 17.48 7.89 8.27
CA PHE A 20 16.90 6.58 8.52
C PHE A 20 16.57 6.38 10.00
N LEU A 21 17.46 6.81 10.89
CA LEU A 21 17.26 6.73 12.33
C LEU A 21 16.14 7.68 12.79
N THR A 22 16.01 8.89 12.24
CA THR A 22 14.88 9.77 12.53
C THR A 22 13.55 9.19 12.03
N ILE A 23 13.52 8.55 10.86
CA ILE A 23 12.32 7.88 10.36
C ILE A 23 11.96 6.69 11.25
N LEU A 24 12.95 5.92 11.69
CA LEU A 24 12.76 4.77 12.57
C LEU A 24 12.33 5.18 14.00
N VAL A 25 12.90 6.26 14.55
CA VAL A 25 12.52 6.82 15.85
C VAL A 25 11.14 7.49 15.78
N LEU A 26 10.78 8.11 14.66
CA LEU A 26 9.39 8.51 14.39
C LEU A 26 8.48 7.27 14.36
N PHE A 27 8.86 6.21 13.66
CA PHE A 27 8.05 4.99 13.55
C PHE A 27 7.85 4.29 14.91
N LEU A 28 8.90 4.22 15.73
CA LEU A 28 8.90 3.59 17.06
C LEU A 28 8.31 4.48 18.15
N GLY A 29 8.54 5.80 18.11
CA GLY A 29 7.94 6.77 19.04
C GLY A 29 6.42 6.92 18.84
N TYR A 30 5.92 6.70 17.62
CA TYR A 30 4.48 6.64 17.33
C TYR A 30 3.77 5.39 17.87
N SER A 31 4.49 4.42 18.41
CA SER A 31 3.87 3.25 19.06
C SER A 31 3.20 3.60 20.40
N ASN A 32 3.57 4.74 21.01
CA ASN A 32 3.04 5.23 22.28
C ASN A 32 2.24 6.53 22.17
N LEU A 33 2.19 7.14 20.98
CA LEU A 33 1.18 8.15 20.70
C LEU A 33 -0.09 7.38 20.40
N ASN A 34 -1.15 7.67 21.15
CA ASN A 34 -2.53 7.34 20.84
C ASN A 34 -2.74 7.22 19.34
N ALA A 35 -3.64 6.35 18.90
CA ALA A 35 -4.18 6.27 17.55
C ALA A 35 -4.81 7.62 17.11
N GLN A 36 -4.01 8.68 17.03
CA GLN A 36 -4.23 9.92 16.34
C GLN A 36 -4.45 9.46 14.92
N GLN A 37 -5.72 9.46 14.55
CA GLN A 37 -6.22 9.01 13.29
C GLN A 37 -5.37 9.65 12.20
N ILE A 38 -4.46 8.88 11.61
CA ILE A 38 -3.71 9.33 10.45
C ILE A 38 -4.79 9.79 9.45
N PRO A 39 -4.74 11.05 8.96
CA PRO A 39 -5.72 11.55 8.01
C PRO A 39 -5.87 10.59 6.83
N ASP A 40 -7.11 10.33 6.42
CA ASP A 40 -7.36 9.38 5.32
C ASP A 40 -6.70 9.82 4.02
N SER A 41 -6.51 11.13 3.84
CA SER A 41 -5.72 11.69 2.73
C SER A 41 -4.25 11.27 2.75
N LEU A 42 -3.62 11.17 3.93
CA LEU A 42 -2.24 10.70 4.07
C LEU A 42 -2.14 9.19 3.90
N LYS A 43 -3.09 8.42 4.45
CA LYS A 43 -3.16 6.97 4.22
C LYS A 43 -3.31 6.66 2.73
N PHE A 44 -4.19 7.37 2.05
CA PHE A 44 -4.42 7.21 0.63
C PHE A 44 -3.17 7.56 -0.20
N ARG A 45 -2.50 8.68 0.11
CA ARG A 45 -1.22 9.04 -0.53
C ARG A 45 -0.14 7.99 -0.30
N ALA A 46 0.00 7.48 0.92
CA ALA A 46 0.96 6.42 1.23
C ALA A 46 0.66 5.15 0.42
N GLN A 47 -0.61 4.80 0.27
CA GLN A 47 -1.04 3.66 -0.54
C GLN A 47 -0.76 3.86 -2.04
N GLN A 48 -0.94 5.08 -2.56
CA GLN A 48 -0.53 5.41 -3.93
C GLN A 48 0.98 5.22 -4.14
N PHE A 49 1.80 5.79 -3.26
CA PHE A 49 3.26 5.65 -3.33
C PHE A 49 3.70 4.19 -3.21
N PHE A 50 3.03 3.41 -2.37
CA PHE A 50 3.26 1.97 -2.24
C PHE A 50 3.03 1.27 -3.58
N TYR A 51 1.87 1.46 -4.23
CA TYR A 51 1.61 0.81 -5.53
C TYR A 51 2.52 1.32 -6.65
N GLN A 52 2.84 2.61 -6.66
CA GLN A 52 3.77 3.19 -7.62
C GLN A 52 5.14 2.49 -7.56
N ARG A 53 5.69 2.33 -6.36
CA ARG A 53 6.99 1.67 -6.15
C ARG A 53 6.92 0.16 -6.36
N LEU A 54 5.89 -0.48 -5.85
CA LEU A 54 5.74 -1.93 -5.91
C LEU A 54 5.61 -2.42 -7.35
N LEU A 55 4.77 -1.74 -8.13
CA LEU A 55 4.42 -2.15 -9.49
C LEU A 55 5.25 -1.45 -10.56
N HIS A 56 6.10 -0.48 -10.17
CA HIS A 56 6.89 0.34 -11.09
C HIS A 56 6.02 1.07 -12.13
N ILE A 57 4.84 1.52 -11.70
CA ILE A 57 3.85 2.21 -12.54
C ILE A 57 3.90 3.72 -12.34
N ASP A 58 3.28 4.47 -13.25
CA ASP A 58 3.09 5.90 -13.09
C ASP A 58 2.09 6.24 -11.98
N SER A 59 2.07 7.51 -11.56
CA SER A 59 1.21 8.01 -10.49
C SER A 59 -0.28 7.96 -10.82
N SER A 60 -0.66 8.02 -12.10
CA SER A 60 -2.05 7.93 -12.55
C SER A 60 -2.59 6.50 -12.42
N LYS A 61 -1.85 5.51 -12.94
CA LYS A 61 -2.15 4.08 -12.73
C LYS A 61 -2.18 3.74 -11.23
N ALA A 62 -1.18 4.18 -10.46
CA ALA A 62 -1.11 3.93 -9.02
C ALA A 62 -2.32 4.50 -8.27
N ARG A 63 -2.77 5.71 -8.63
CA ARG A 63 -3.99 6.30 -8.08
C ARG A 63 -5.23 5.46 -8.39
N ARG A 64 -5.40 5.00 -9.63
CA ARG A 64 -6.54 4.17 -10.03
C ARG A 64 -6.56 2.83 -9.28
N VAL A 65 -5.39 2.19 -9.13
CA VAL A 65 -5.25 0.97 -8.32
C VAL A 65 -5.60 1.23 -6.87
N ALA A 66 -5.09 2.31 -6.26
CA ALA A 66 -5.39 2.65 -4.88
C ALA A 66 -6.90 2.86 -4.64
N LEU A 67 -7.59 3.59 -5.54
CA LEU A 67 -9.04 3.77 -5.45
C LEU A 67 -9.80 2.45 -5.51
N LEU A 68 -9.40 1.55 -6.42
CA LEU A 68 -10.00 0.23 -6.57
C LEU A 68 -9.87 -0.63 -5.31
N GLN A 69 -8.71 -0.56 -4.66
CA GLN A 69 -8.45 -1.34 -3.45
C GLN A 69 -9.19 -0.77 -2.24
N VAL A 70 -9.37 0.56 -2.18
CA VAL A 70 -10.22 1.19 -1.15
C VAL A 70 -11.69 0.81 -1.34
N ASP A 71 -12.24 0.98 -2.55
CA ASP A 71 -13.64 0.59 -2.87
C ASP A 71 -13.89 -0.89 -2.59
N HIS A 72 -12.96 -1.78 -2.96
CA HIS A 72 -13.08 -3.20 -2.63
C HIS A 72 -13.08 -3.46 -1.13
N LYS A 73 -12.15 -2.85 -0.37
CA LYS A 73 -12.08 -2.99 1.08
C LYS A 73 -13.37 -2.54 1.77
N ASP A 74 -13.94 -1.41 1.34
CA ASP A 74 -15.17 -0.88 1.89
C ASP A 74 -16.35 -1.83 1.60
N ARG A 75 -16.47 -2.33 0.37
CA ARG A 75 -17.49 -3.33 0.00
C ARG A 75 -17.34 -4.64 0.77
N VAL A 76 -16.12 -5.13 0.98
CA VAL A 76 -15.86 -6.33 1.78
C VAL A 76 -16.33 -6.11 3.22
N LYS A 77 -16.02 -4.95 3.80
CA LYS A 77 -16.49 -4.57 5.15
C LYS A 77 -18.02 -4.55 5.22
N ASP A 78 -18.69 -4.01 4.20
CA ASP A 78 -20.14 -3.98 4.13
C ASP A 78 -20.73 -5.40 4.08
N VAL A 79 -20.15 -6.32 3.30
CA VAL A 79 -20.58 -7.72 3.23
C VAL A 79 -20.43 -8.42 4.57
N TYR A 80 -19.33 -8.18 5.31
CA TYR A 80 -19.17 -8.75 6.64
C TYR A 80 -20.19 -8.18 7.64
N GLY A 81 -20.56 -6.90 7.50
CA GLY A 81 -21.58 -6.23 8.30
C GLY A 81 -23.03 -6.66 8.05
N ARG A 82 -23.29 -7.43 6.98
CA ARG A 82 -24.63 -7.96 6.67
C ARG A 82 -25.02 -9.11 7.60
N PHE A 83 -26.03 -8.89 8.44
CA PHE A 83 -26.56 -9.92 9.36
C PHE A 83 -27.58 -10.86 8.68
N ASP A 84 -28.12 -10.46 7.54
CA ASP A 84 -29.12 -11.20 6.76
C ASP A 84 -28.51 -12.34 5.93
N LEU A 85 -27.19 -12.40 5.81
CA LEU A 85 -26.47 -13.41 5.03
C LEU A 85 -25.84 -14.46 5.95
N ASN A 86 -26.06 -15.73 5.62
CA ASN A 86 -25.29 -16.83 6.20
C ASN A 86 -23.86 -16.86 5.63
N THR A 87 -22.98 -17.70 6.22
CA THR A 87 -21.57 -17.80 5.83
C THR A 87 -21.37 -18.09 4.34
N GLN A 88 -22.19 -18.98 3.77
CA GLN A 88 -22.11 -19.34 2.35
C GLN A 88 -22.52 -18.19 1.42
N GLY A 89 -23.57 -17.45 1.79
CA GLY A 89 -24.01 -16.25 1.08
C GLY A 89 -22.96 -15.15 1.09
N LYS A 90 -22.31 -14.91 2.25
CA LYS A 90 -21.17 -13.98 2.35
C LYS A 90 -20.01 -14.41 1.46
N ALA A 91 -19.61 -15.68 1.52
CA ALA A 91 -18.51 -16.22 0.72
C ALA A 91 -18.74 -16.05 -0.79
N LYS A 92 -19.97 -16.29 -1.26
CA LYS A 92 -20.33 -16.08 -2.67
C LYS A 92 -20.14 -14.63 -3.09
N ILE A 93 -20.69 -13.68 -2.33
CA ILE A 93 -20.57 -12.25 -2.67
C ILE A 93 -19.12 -11.78 -2.62
N LEU A 94 -18.34 -12.24 -1.63
CA LEU A 94 -16.92 -11.92 -1.55
C LEU A 94 -16.14 -12.43 -2.78
N SER A 95 -16.46 -13.65 -3.24
CA SER A 95 -15.86 -14.21 -4.46
C SER A 95 -16.19 -13.40 -5.71
N ASP A 96 -17.44 -12.94 -5.84
CA ASP A 96 -17.87 -12.08 -6.96
C ASP A 96 -17.18 -10.70 -6.91
N LEU A 97 -17.02 -10.13 -5.71
CA LEU A 97 -16.29 -8.88 -5.49
C LEU A 97 -14.81 -9.01 -5.87
N ASP A 98 -14.17 -10.12 -5.50
CA ASP A 98 -12.77 -10.39 -5.85
C ASP A 98 -12.58 -10.56 -7.36
N SER A 99 -13.49 -11.29 -8.01
CA SER A 99 -13.49 -11.47 -9.46
C SER A 99 -13.64 -10.14 -10.19
N THR A 100 -14.57 -9.30 -9.73
CA THR A 100 -14.79 -7.95 -10.27
C THR A 100 -13.57 -7.06 -10.08
N ARG A 101 -12.94 -7.10 -8.89
CA ARG A 101 -11.71 -6.35 -8.61
C ARG A 101 -10.59 -6.77 -9.54
N LEU A 102 -10.36 -8.07 -9.71
CA LEU A 102 -9.31 -8.58 -10.60
C LEU A 102 -9.55 -8.17 -12.06
N SER A 103 -10.79 -8.23 -12.53
CA SER A 103 -11.16 -7.78 -13.88
C SER A 103 -10.84 -6.30 -14.09
N LYS A 104 -11.26 -5.44 -13.14
CA LYS A 104 -10.97 -4.00 -13.21
C LYS A 104 -9.47 -3.69 -13.11
N LEU A 105 -8.72 -4.43 -12.28
CA LEU A 105 -7.27 -4.27 -12.19
C LEU A 105 -6.57 -4.67 -13.51
N ALA A 106 -7.03 -5.72 -14.18
CA ALA A 106 -6.50 -6.15 -15.48
C ALA A 106 -6.73 -5.13 -16.61
N GLN A 107 -7.69 -4.22 -16.46
CA GLN A 107 -7.91 -3.10 -17.40
C GLN A 107 -6.93 -1.92 -17.18
N ILE A 108 -6.24 -1.90 -16.03
CA ILE A 108 -5.34 -0.80 -15.63
C ILE A 108 -3.88 -1.23 -15.72
N LEU A 109 -3.62 -2.47 -15.32
CA LEU A 109 -2.30 -3.04 -15.12
C LEU A 109 -1.99 -4.06 -16.18
N ASP A 110 -0.71 -4.12 -16.55
CA ASP A 110 -0.22 -5.15 -17.44
C ASP A 110 -0.19 -6.51 -16.71
N PRO A 111 -0.22 -7.64 -17.45
CA PRO A 111 -0.25 -8.97 -16.83
C PRO A 111 0.86 -9.22 -15.81
N LYS A 112 2.05 -8.65 -16.04
CA LYS A 112 3.19 -8.73 -15.10
C LYS A 112 2.90 -8.02 -13.78
N GLU A 113 2.39 -6.79 -13.84
CA GLU A 113 2.03 -5.97 -12.67
C GLU A 113 0.88 -6.60 -11.88
N LEU A 114 -0.13 -7.10 -12.59
CA LEU A 114 -1.26 -7.80 -11.98
C LEU A 114 -0.80 -9.07 -11.23
N ASN A 115 0.16 -9.81 -11.77
CA ASN A 115 0.69 -11.00 -11.12
C ASN A 115 1.45 -10.67 -9.83
N ILE A 116 2.17 -9.53 -9.78
CA ILE A 116 2.81 -9.05 -8.56
C ILE A 116 1.77 -8.80 -7.47
N LEU A 117 0.67 -8.11 -7.80
CA LEU A 117 -0.43 -7.87 -6.85
C LEU A 117 -1.09 -9.17 -6.36
N LYS A 118 -1.33 -10.13 -7.26
CA LYS A 118 -1.93 -11.42 -6.89
C LYS A 118 -1.06 -12.17 -5.88
N LYS A 119 0.26 -12.21 -6.08
CA LYS A 119 1.19 -12.87 -5.17
C LYS A 119 1.18 -12.28 -3.76
N ILE A 120 0.93 -10.97 -3.64
CA ILE A 120 0.91 -10.29 -2.35
C ILE A 120 -0.41 -10.49 -1.62
N GLY A 121 -1.52 -10.61 -2.35
CA GLY A 121 -2.86 -10.83 -1.77
C GLY A 121 -3.19 -12.28 -1.43
N SER A 122 -2.28 -13.24 -1.68
CA SER A 122 -2.49 -14.68 -1.46
C SER A 122 -1.73 -15.24 -0.25
N ASN A 123 -1.08 -14.37 0.54
CA ASN A 123 -0.50 -14.68 1.86
C ASN A 123 -1.39 -14.09 2.96
#